data_AF-A0A1Q2MEU1-F1
#
_entry.id   AF-A0A1Q2MEU1-F1
#
_cell.length_a   1.000
_cell.length_b   1.000
_cell.length_c   1.000
_cell.angle_alpha   90.00
_cell.angle_beta   90.00
_cell.angle_gamma   90.00
#
_symmetry.space_group_name_H-M   'P 1'
#
loop_
_entity.id
_entity.type
_entity.pdbx_description
1 polymer ?
#
loop_
_entity_poly.entity_id
_entity_poly.type
_entity_poly.pdbx_seq_one_letter_code
_entity_poly.pdbx_strand_id
1 'polypeptide(L)'
;MMSLKSIAQITAILISAAACFGQDFYVSTSGSDENPGSREKPFLTIARARDAVRELIPQMDQDITVHAAAGDYILDEAIVFTDRDSGNNGYKVYYRSSGGPGKARLLGGRRLTGWSKVDDNIWKINLPDIQSCHTLYENGKRIRKARYPNYEFEPDFPTAAGVYLKSVTGSTKQQATPTESWIIAVQEDLDKVPDDFGTMKINIFPWGKCDWHRWICSVTAIDRSTAKITFNNDRDDTPMVPSYGEPKGDRARARYFLEEHRAFLDAPGEFYFDTTEKVLYLIPQSKAHPDKLSIVLPVLDDIIRFEGSSMTSLVHDIEIDGLAFEYSKAISPTRFWWAQEWGYTDHALVWMNNAERITLRNCHLKNSGRNGIMIVGQNSHHLVSGCWIEQMGVNGITLSNWSAPVMEQSDDAARRYILFCFFEVLTARNYFT
;
A
#
# COMPACT_ATOMS: atom_id res chain seq x y z
N MET A 1 49.62 24.88 -75.97
CA MET A 1 49.11 25.88 -75.01
C MET A 1 47.89 25.29 -74.33
N MET A 2 47.96 25.11 -73.00
CA MET A 2 46.89 25.15 -71.96
C MET A 2 45.50 24.56 -72.29
N SER A 3 44.84 23.75 -71.46
CA SER A 3 44.92 23.58 -70.00
C SER A 3 44.10 22.34 -69.60
N LEU A 4 44.69 21.44 -68.82
CA LEU A 4 43.95 20.47 -68.00
C LEU A 4 43.16 21.23 -66.92
N LYS A 5 41.90 20.85 -66.69
CA LYS A 5 41.26 21.02 -65.38
C LYS A 5 40.46 19.77 -65.05
N SER A 6 41.03 18.97 -64.17
CA SER A 6 40.42 17.85 -63.47
C SER A 6 39.21 18.34 -62.66
N ILE A 7 38.06 17.70 -62.83
CA ILE A 7 36.91 17.86 -61.92
C ILE A 7 37.00 16.71 -60.92
N ALA A 8 37.32 17.04 -59.67
CA ALA A 8 37.28 16.12 -58.55
C ALA A 8 35.82 15.83 -58.17
N GLN A 9 35.44 14.55 -58.16
CA GLN A 9 34.20 14.08 -57.52
C GLN A 9 34.33 14.27 -56.01
N ILE A 10 33.52 15.16 -55.44
CA ILE A 10 33.33 15.26 -54.00
C ILE A 10 32.28 14.22 -53.62
N THR A 11 32.74 13.06 -53.13
CA THR A 11 31.89 12.07 -52.47
C THR A 11 31.58 12.59 -51.07
N ALA A 12 30.38 13.15 -50.87
CA ALA A 12 29.90 13.49 -49.54
C ALA A 12 29.58 12.18 -48.78
N ILE A 13 30.46 11.78 -47.88
CA ILE A 13 30.19 10.73 -46.90
C ILE A 13 29.25 11.36 -45.86
N LEU A 14 27.95 11.10 -46.00
CA LEU A 14 26.98 11.30 -44.92
C LEU A 14 27.29 10.27 -43.83
N ILE A 15 28.06 10.67 -42.83
CA ILE A 15 28.10 9.97 -41.55
C ILE A 15 26.76 10.26 -40.88
N SER A 16 25.78 9.37 -41.09
CA SER A 16 24.60 9.32 -40.25
C SER A 16 25.08 8.98 -38.85
N ALA A 17 25.11 9.96 -37.95
CA ALA A 17 25.17 9.70 -36.53
C ALA A 17 23.89 8.95 -36.16
N ALA A 18 23.93 7.62 -36.19
CA ALA A 18 22.95 6.79 -35.52
C ALA A 18 23.10 7.12 -34.04
N ALA A 19 22.29 8.05 -33.56
CA ALA A 19 22.01 8.15 -32.14
C ALA A 19 21.44 6.78 -31.75
N CYS A 20 22.18 6.06 -30.91
CA CYS A 20 21.74 4.84 -30.27
C CYS A 20 20.59 5.22 -29.34
N PHE A 21 19.39 5.34 -29.90
CA PHE A 21 18.16 5.41 -29.12
C PHE A 21 17.73 3.97 -28.92
N GLY A 22 17.71 3.54 -27.66
CA GLY A 22 17.12 2.27 -27.25
C GLY A 22 15.73 2.08 -27.85
N GLN A 23 15.29 0.83 -27.98
CA GLN A 23 13.94 0.56 -28.46
C GLN A 23 12.94 1.16 -27.46
N ASP A 24 12.17 2.14 -27.91
CA ASP A 24 11.22 2.88 -27.08
C ASP A 24 9.78 2.39 -27.28
N PHE A 25 9.04 2.30 -26.18
CA PHE A 25 7.58 2.19 -26.19
C PHE A 25 6.94 3.37 -25.44
N TYR A 26 5.72 3.73 -25.82
CA TYR A 26 4.99 4.85 -25.24
C TYR A 26 3.63 4.38 -24.72
N VAL A 27 3.25 4.90 -23.55
CA VAL A 27 1.99 4.60 -22.87
C VAL A 27 1.27 5.91 -22.56
N SER A 28 -0.04 5.96 -22.80
CA SER A 28 -0.86 7.14 -22.55
C SER A 28 -2.29 6.75 -22.20
N THR A 29 -2.93 7.51 -21.31
CA THR A 29 -4.35 7.32 -20.94
C THR A 29 -5.33 7.58 -22.10
N SER A 30 -4.86 8.17 -23.21
CA SER A 30 -5.62 8.29 -24.47
C SER A 30 -5.16 7.30 -25.56
N GLY A 31 -4.31 6.33 -25.21
CA GLY A 31 -3.80 5.30 -26.11
C GLY A 31 -4.77 4.13 -26.31
N SER A 32 -4.26 3.04 -26.87
CA SER A 32 -4.98 1.77 -27.05
C SER A 32 -4.00 0.61 -26.99
N ASP A 33 -4.35 -0.50 -26.34
CA ASP A 33 -3.47 -1.68 -26.27
C ASP A 33 -3.37 -2.48 -27.58
N GLU A 34 -4.21 -2.13 -28.57
CA GLU A 34 -4.12 -2.59 -29.96
C GLU A 34 -3.09 -1.79 -30.79
N ASN A 35 -2.62 -0.65 -30.27
CA ASN A 35 -1.59 0.13 -30.95
C ASN A 35 -0.22 -0.57 -30.88
N PRO A 36 0.73 -0.19 -31.75
CA PRO A 36 2.09 -0.74 -31.71
C PRO A 36 2.97 -0.19 -30.56
N GLY A 37 2.47 0.75 -29.76
CA GLY A 37 3.26 1.38 -28.70
C GLY A 37 4.24 2.46 -29.18
N SER A 38 4.05 3.00 -30.39
CA SER A 38 4.86 4.12 -30.89
C SER A 38 4.46 5.44 -30.23
N ARG A 39 5.27 6.49 -30.40
CA ARG A 39 4.95 7.82 -29.87
C ARG A 39 3.62 8.36 -30.40
N GLU A 40 3.30 8.11 -31.67
CA GLU A 40 2.08 8.55 -32.35
C GLU A 40 0.88 7.65 -32.03
N LYS A 41 1.14 6.38 -31.73
CA LYS A 41 0.14 5.38 -31.38
C LYS A 41 0.59 4.62 -30.12
N PRO A 42 0.47 5.25 -28.94
CA PRO A 42 0.92 4.66 -27.68
C PRO A 42 -0.03 3.55 -27.21
N PHE A 43 0.49 2.63 -26.41
CA PHE A 43 -0.33 1.70 -25.63
C PHE A 43 -1.22 2.46 -24.64
N LEU A 44 -2.30 1.82 -24.20
CA LEU A 44 -3.15 2.36 -23.13
C LEU A 44 -2.57 2.02 -21.76
N THR A 45 -2.05 0.80 -21.59
CA THR A 45 -1.65 0.27 -20.29
C THR A 45 -0.15 -0.01 -20.19
N ILE A 46 0.37 0.13 -18.97
CA ILE A 46 1.75 -0.25 -18.64
C ILE A 46 1.92 -1.77 -18.73
N ALA A 47 0.88 -2.55 -18.43
CA ALA A 47 0.88 -4.01 -18.55
C ALA A 47 1.10 -4.46 -20.01
N ARG A 48 0.40 -3.84 -20.97
CA ARG A 48 0.62 -4.11 -22.39
C ARG A 48 2.04 -3.76 -22.84
N ALA A 49 2.58 -2.65 -22.35
CA ALA A 49 3.96 -2.26 -22.63
C ALA A 49 4.96 -3.28 -22.08
N ARG A 50 4.78 -3.77 -20.84
CA ARG A 50 5.58 -4.87 -20.28
C ARG A 50 5.55 -6.09 -21.20
N ASP A 51 4.38 -6.48 -21.68
CA ASP A 51 4.25 -7.65 -22.55
C ASP A 51 4.98 -7.46 -23.89
N ALA A 52 4.96 -6.25 -24.45
CA ALA A 52 5.75 -5.91 -25.64
C ALA A 52 7.27 -5.96 -25.37
N VAL A 53 7.72 -5.44 -24.22
CA VAL A 53 9.13 -5.54 -23.81
C VAL A 53 9.56 -7.00 -23.69
N ARG A 54 8.74 -7.83 -23.03
CA ARG A 54 8.98 -9.25 -22.79
C ARG A 54 9.25 -10.05 -24.07
N GLU A 55 8.60 -9.68 -25.18
CA GLU A 55 8.84 -10.30 -26.49
C GLU A 55 10.24 -9.99 -27.06
N LEU A 56 10.83 -8.86 -26.67
CA LEU A 56 12.14 -8.40 -27.16
C LEU A 56 13.31 -8.85 -26.28
N ILE A 57 13.08 -9.15 -24.99
CA ILE A 57 14.12 -9.56 -24.03
C ILE A 57 15.06 -10.67 -24.54
N PRO A 58 14.59 -11.75 -25.20
CA PRO A 58 15.49 -12.82 -25.66
C PRO A 58 16.55 -12.36 -26.68
N GLN A 59 16.29 -11.28 -27.42
CA GLN A 59 17.14 -10.75 -28.49
C GLN A 59 17.66 -9.34 -28.18
N MET A 60 17.62 -8.94 -26.91
CA MET A 60 17.98 -7.59 -26.47
C MET A 60 19.43 -7.27 -26.84
N ASP A 61 19.63 -6.22 -27.65
CA ASP A 61 20.92 -5.73 -28.12
C ASP A 61 21.18 -4.25 -27.73
N GLN A 62 20.25 -3.67 -26.97
CA GLN A 62 20.28 -2.32 -26.41
C GLN A 62 19.29 -2.20 -25.24
N ASP A 63 19.39 -1.12 -24.48
CA ASP A 63 18.40 -0.79 -23.46
C ASP A 63 17.00 -0.57 -24.07
N ILE A 64 15.95 -0.92 -23.33
CA ILE A 64 14.56 -0.71 -23.73
C ILE A 64 13.91 0.28 -22.76
N THR A 65 13.24 1.31 -23.26
CA THR A 65 12.58 2.32 -22.42
C THR A 65 11.09 2.43 -22.72
N VAL A 66 10.27 2.32 -21.68
CA VAL A 66 8.83 2.59 -21.70
C VAL A 66 8.58 3.98 -21.13
N HIS A 67 8.00 4.85 -21.95
CA HIS A 67 7.67 6.24 -21.65
C HIS A 67 6.18 6.36 -21.31
N ALA A 68 5.87 6.54 -20.03
CA ALA A 68 4.51 6.76 -19.56
C ALA A 68 4.18 8.25 -19.54
N ALA A 69 3.20 8.68 -20.35
CA ALA A 69 2.69 10.04 -20.32
C ALA A 69 2.03 10.35 -18.96
N ALA A 70 1.96 11.64 -18.63
CA ALA A 70 1.23 12.08 -17.43
C ALA A 70 -0.25 11.66 -17.50
N GLY A 71 -0.77 11.15 -16.39
CA GLY A 71 -2.14 10.64 -16.34
C GLY A 71 -2.36 9.64 -15.21
N ASP A 72 -3.63 9.30 -15.01
CA ASP A 72 -4.07 8.32 -14.02
C ASP A 72 -4.34 7.00 -14.72
N TYR A 73 -3.52 6.00 -14.41
CA TYR A 73 -3.62 4.63 -14.90
C TYR A 73 -4.28 3.79 -13.81
N ILE A 74 -5.61 3.62 -13.92
CA ILE A 74 -6.40 2.79 -13.02
C ILE A 74 -6.08 1.32 -13.35
N LEU A 75 -5.71 0.56 -12.34
CA LEU A 75 -5.34 -0.84 -12.49
C LEU A 75 -6.48 -1.76 -12.06
N ASP A 76 -6.77 -2.75 -12.90
CA ASP A 76 -7.68 -3.85 -12.57
C ASP A 76 -6.97 -4.98 -11.81
N GLU A 77 -5.65 -5.10 -11.98
CA GLU A 77 -4.77 -6.04 -11.29
C GLU A 77 -3.35 -5.48 -11.13
N ALA A 78 -2.55 -6.10 -10.26
CA ALA A 78 -1.16 -5.72 -10.08
C ALA A 78 -0.34 -5.99 -11.35
N ILE A 79 0.60 -5.09 -11.69
CA ILE A 79 1.54 -5.33 -12.78
C ILE A 79 2.67 -6.22 -12.27
N VAL A 80 2.66 -7.48 -12.71
CA VAL A 80 3.67 -8.47 -12.33
C VAL A 80 4.81 -8.50 -13.35
N PHE A 81 6.02 -8.22 -12.89
CA PHE A 81 7.28 -8.43 -13.57
C PHE A 81 7.89 -9.74 -13.08
N THR A 82 8.25 -10.64 -14.00
CA THR A 82 8.91 -11.91 -13.69
C THR A 82 10.30 -11.97 -14.30
N ASP A 83 11.02 -13.08 -14.14
CA ASP A 83 12.32 -13.31 -14.78
C ASP A 83 12.30 -13.16 -16.31
N ARG A 84 11.12 -13.22 -16.95
CA ARG A 84 10.93 -12.98 -18.39
C ARG A 84 11.03 -11.51 -18.80
N ASP A 85 10.93 -10.60 -17.84
CA ASP A 85 10.98 -9.15 -18.06
C ASP A 85 12.37 -8.57 -17.73
N SER A 86 13.29 -9.42 -17.30
CA SER A 86 14.62 -9.01 -16.88
C SER A 86 15.45 -8.50 -18.04
N GLY A 87 16.26 -7.47 -17.79
CA GLY A 87 17.28 -7.03 -18.74
C GLY A 87 18.23 -8.18 -19.11
N ASN A 88 18.65 -8.25 -20.38
CA ASN A 88 19.47 -9.34 -20.90
C ASN A 88 20.67 -8.79 -21.68
N ASN A 89 21.70 -9.62 -21.89
CA ASN A 89 22.93 -9.27 -22.62
C ASN A 89 23.67 -8.02 -22.09
N GLY A 90 23.51 -7.71 -20.80
CA GLY A 90 24.11 -6.54 -20.16
C GLY A 90 23.29 -5.24 -20.28
N TYR A 91 22.11 -5.30 -20.91
CA TYR A 91 21.19 -4.17 -21.07
C TYR A 91 20.08 -4.18 -20.02
N LYS A 92 19.39 -3.04 -19.88
CA LYS A 92 18.37 -2.78 -18.86
C LYS A 92 17.02 -2.38 -19.46
N VAL A 93 15.97 -2.61 -18.68
CA VAL A 93 14.62 -2.16 -19.00
C VAL A 93 14.24 -0.99 -18.10
N TYR A 94 13.75 0.09 -18.71
CA TYR A 94 13.34 1.30 -18.01
C TYR A 94 11.85 1.56 -18.17
N TYR A 95 11.17 1.94 -17.08
CA TYR A 95 9.81 2.50 -17.11
C TYR A 95 9.85 3.90 -16.50
N ARG A 96 9.54 4.92 -17.29
CA ARG A 96 9.75 6.32 -16.91
C ARG A 96 8.50 7.17 -17.07
N SER A 97 8.25 8.06 -16.12
CA SER A 97 7.24 9.11 -16.27
C SER A 97 7.77 10.23 -17.18
N SER A 98 7.23 10.36 -18.40
CA SER A 98 7.61 11.41 -19.35
C SER A 98 7.16 12.81 -18.91
N GLY A 99 6.18 12.91 -18.01
CA GLY A 99 5.72 14.17 -17.42
C GLY A 99 6.56 14.66 -16.25
N GLY A 100 7.58 13.90 -15.84
CA GLY A 100 8.36 14.12 -14.61
C GLY A 100 7.83 13.35 -13.40
N PRO A 101 8.55 13.41 -12.26
CA PRO A 101 8.23 12.65 -11.06
C PRO A 101 6.78 12.82 -10.57
N GLY A 102 6.10 11.70 -10.34
CA GLY A 102 4.75 11.63 -9.79
C GLY A 102 3.63 11.96 -10.78
N LYS A 103 3.91 12.17 -12.07
CA LYS A 103 2.90 12.58 -13.07
C LYS A 103 2.19 11.43 -13.78
N ALA A 104 2.84 10.30 -13.96
CA ALA A 104 2.21 9.05 -14.40
C ALA A 104 1.87 8.22 -13.15
N ARG A 105 0.58 8.15 -12.79
CA ARG A 105 0.12 7.58 -11.52
C ARG A 105 -0.59 6.26 -11.74
N LEU A 106 -0.08 5.20 -11.13
CA LEU A 106 -0.66 3.87 -11.15
C LEU A 106 -1.53 3.71 -9.90
N LEU A 107 -2.84 3.52 -10.09
CA LEU A 107 -3.85 3.60 -9.05
C LEU A 107 -4.51 2.23 -8.83
N GLY A 108 -4.36 1.66 -7.65
CA GLY A 108 -5.04 0.42 -7.24
C GLY A 108 -6.39 0.67 -6.56
N GLY A 109 -6.98 1.84 -6.78
CA GLY A 109 -8.23 2.27 -6.16
C GLY A 109 -9.31 2.62 -7.16
N ARG A 110 -10.55 2.32 -6.78
CA ARG A 110 -11.76 2.63 -7.53
C ARG A 110 -12.36 3.96 -7.05
N ARG A 111 -12.55 4.91 -7.97
CA ARG A 111 -13.37 6.10 -7.70
C ARG A 111 -14.83 5.69 -7.55
N LEU A 112 -15.47 6.12 -6.47
CA LEU A 112 -16.87 5.84 -6.17
C LEU A 112 -17.77 6.98 -6.64
N THR A 113 -18.82 6.64 -7.38
CA THR A 113 -19.86 7.58 -7.87
C THR A 113 -21.23 6.92 -7.78
N GLY A 114 -22.31 7.70 -7.82
CA GLY A 114 -23.69 7.20 -7.69
C GLY A 114 -24.18 7.20 -6.24
N TRP A 115 -23.75 8.19 -5.45
CA TRP A 115 -24.12 8.30 -4.05
C TRP A 115 -25.58 8.73 -3.88
N SER A 116 -26.28 8.08 -2.94
CA SER A 116 -27.65 8.41 -2.56
C SER A 116 -27.69 9.03 -1.18
N LYS A 117 -28.47 10.11 -1.02
CA LYS A 117 -28.66 10.79 0.27
C LYS A 117 -29.46 9.88 1.22
N VAL A 118 -28.98 9.70 2.45
CA VAL A 118 -29.68 8.99 3.53
C VAL A 118 -30.39 10.01 4.42
N ASP A 119 -29.64 11.01 4.88
CA ASP A 119 -30.12 12.16 5.65
C ASP A 119 -29.30 13.41 5.28
N ASP A 120 -29.39 14.49 6.06
CA ASP A 120 -28.73 15.76 5.77
C ASP A 120 -27.21 15.70 5.63
N ASN A 121 -26.54 14.76 6.29
CA ASN A 121 -25.09 14.65 6.27
C ASN A 121 -24.58 13.29 5.78
N ILE A 122 -25.42 12.26 5.81
CA ILE A 122 -25.03 10.88 5.50
C ILE A 122 -25.44 10.51 4.08
N TRP A 123 -24.47 9.95 3.36
CA TRP A 123 -24.62 9.41 2.02
C TRP A 123 -24.35 7.92 2.03
N LYS A 124 -24.92 7.20 1.06
CA LYS A 124 -24.64 5.77 0.87
C LYS A 124 -24.44 5.38 -0.58
N ILE A 125 -23.73 4.27 -0.78
CA ILE A 125 -23.57 3.59 -2.06
C ILE A 125 -23.54 2.07 -1.84
N ASN A 126 -24.16 1.32 -2.75
CA ASN A 126 -24.13 -0.15 -2.72
C ASN A 126 -22.89 -0.66 -3.45
N LEU A 127 -22.14 -1.56 -2.82
CA LEU A 127 -20.87 -2.11 -3.32
C LEU A 127 -20.90 -3.66 -3.21
N PRO A 128 -21.76 -4.36 -3.98
CA PRO A 128 -22.01 -5.79 -3.81
C PRO A 128 -20.78 -6.67 -4.03
N ASP A 129 -19.78 -6.16 -4.76
CA ASP A 129 -18.52 -6.84 -5.06
C ASP A 129 -17.45 -6.66 -3.97
N ILE A 130 -17.64 -5.72 -3.04
CA ILE A 130 -16.65 -5.39 -2.01
C ILE A 130 -16.85 -6.23 -0.75
N GLN A 131 -15.80 -6.95 -0.35
CA GLN A 131 -15.87 -7.78 0.86
C GLN A 131 -15.58 -7.01 2.13
N SER A 132 -14.60 -6.10 2.10
CA SER A 132 -14.23 -5.25 3.23
C SER A 132 -13.75 -3.88 2.75
N CYS A 133 -13.83 -2.89 3.64
CA CYS A 133 -13.39 -1.52 3.40
C CYS A 133 -12.71 -0.98 4.66
N HIS A 134 -11.39 -1.04 4.70
CA HIS A 134 -10.59 -0.61 5.86
C HIS A 134 -9.98 0.79 5.70
N THR A 135 -9.92 1.29 4.46
CA THR A 135 -9.38 2.59 4.06
C THR A 135 -10.30 3.23 3.03
N LEU A 136 -10.45 4.55 3.11
CA LEU A 136 -11.18 5.36 2.15
C LEU A 136 -10.49 6.72 2.05
N TYR A 137 -10.50 7.33 0.86
CA TYR A 137 -9.80 8.58 0.59
C TYR A 137 -10.76 9.60 -0.02
N GLU A 138 -10.73 10.83 0.49
CA GLU A 138 -11.44 11.97 -0.07
C GLU A 138 -10.40 12.96 -0.60
N ASN A 139 -10.46 13.29 -1.90
CA ASN A 139 -9.54 14.24 -2.54
C ASN A 139 -8.05 13.92 -2.28
N GLY A 140 -7.73 12.62 -2.29
CA GLY A 140 -6.37 12.13 -2.09
C GLY A 140 -5.87 12.10 -0.64
N LYS A 141 -6.73 12.45 0.34
CA LYS A 141 -6.44 12.36 1.78
C LYS A 141 -7.23 11.21 2.41
N ARG A 142 -6.58 10.42 3.27
CA ARG A 142 -7.25 9.34 4.00
C ARG A 142 -8.29 9.94 4.95
N ILE A 143 -9.51 9.43 4.88
CA ILE A 143 -10.59 9.74 5.82
C ILE A 143 -10.76 8.60 6.83
N ARG A 144 -11.54 8.83 7.89
CA ARG A 144 -11.55 7.93 9.05
C ARG A 144 -12.70 6.95 9.00
N LYS A 145 -12.46 5.74 9.48
CA LYS A 145 -13.56 4.88 9.89
C LYS A 145 -14.28 5.54 11.07
N ALA A 146 -15.60 5.49 11.03
CA ALA A 146 -16.49 5.84 12.12
C ALA A 146 -16.03 5.13 13.39
N ARG A 147 -15.84 5.89 14.48
CA ARG A 147 -15.24 5.38 15.71
C ARG A 147 -15.76 6.05 16.96
N TYR A 148 -15.68 5.34 18.08
CA TYR A 148 -15.94 5.90 19.40
C TYR A 148 -14.73 5.78 20.33
N PRO A 149 -14.29 6.88 20.97
CA PRO A 149 -14.70 8.26 20.72
C PRO A 149 -14.29 8.74 19.33
N ASN A 150 -14.96 9.80 18.87
CA ASN A 150 -14.61 10.50 17.64
C ASN A 150 -13.17 10.97 17.72
N TYR A 151 -12.54 11.03 16.55
CA TYR A 151 -11.21 11.58 16.48
C TYR A 151 -11.21 13.09 16.74
N GLU A 152 -10.26 13.54 17.55
CA GLU A 152 -9.92 14.94 17.71
C GLU A 152 -8.48 15.16 17.24
N PHE A 153 -8.29 16.17 16.37
CA PHE A 153 -6.97 16.53 15.86
C PHE A 153 -6.21 17.28 16.93
N GLU A 154 -5.02 16.78 17.25
CA GLU A 154 -4.10 17.45 18.15
C GLU A 154 -2.92 17.99 17.31
N PRO A 155 -2.81 19.32 17.11
CA PRO A 155 -1.74 19.92 16.31
C PRO A 155 -0.33 19.52 16.75
N ASP A 156 -0.13 19.33 18.06
CA ASP A 156 1.17 18.93 18.61
C ASP A 156 1.49 17.43 18.36
N PHE A 157 0.47 16.63 18.06
CA PHE A 157 0.58 15.18 17.81
C PHE A 157 -0.23 14.78 16.56
N PRO A 158 0.14 15.26 15.36
CA PRO A 158 -0.65 15.09 14.15
C PRO A 158 -0.75 13.62 13.68
N THR A 159 0.10 12.74 14.20
CA THR A 159 0.11 11.29 13.93
C THR A 159 -0.64 10.47 14.99
N ALA A 160 -1.05 11.08 16.11
CA ALA A 160 -1.86 10.39 17.10
C ALA A 160 -3.18 9.94 16.46
N ALA A 161 -3.67 8.75 16.83
CA ALA A 161 -5.00 8.30 16.40
C ALA A 161 -6.14 8.95 17.19
N GLY A 162 -5.91 10.11 17.83
CA GLY A 162 -6.92 10.88 18.57
C GLY A 162 -7.12 10.40 20.02
N VAL A 163 -8.27 10.74 20.59
CA VAL A 163 -8.62 10.41 21.98
C VAL A 163 -8.81 8.89 22.16
N TYR A 164 -8.34 8.36 23.29
CA TYR A 164 -8.48 6.95 23.65
C TYR A 164 -9.24 6.79 24.96
N LEU A 165 -10.11 5.77 24.99
CA LEU A 165 -10.64 5.22 26.23
C LEU A 165 -9.53 4.46 26.96
N LYS A 166 -9.69 4.29 28.28
CA LYS A 166 -8.74 3.55 29.12
C LYS A 166 -9.49 2.49 29.90
N SER A 167 -8.94 1.28 29.96
CA SER A 167 -9.47 0.24 30.83
C SER A 167 -9.40 0.68 32.31
N VAL A 168 -10.28 0.13 33.15
CA VAL A 168 -10.21 0.26 34.61
C VAL A 168 -9.02 -0.54 35.14
N THR A 169 -8.79 -1.73 34.60
CA THR A 169 -7.74 -2.65 35.06
C THR A 169 -6.70 -2.92 33.98
N GLY A 170 -5.46 -2.46 34.19
CA GLY A 170 -4.24 -3.00 33.58
C GLY A 170 -4.26 -3.34 32.07
N SER A 171 -3.33 -4.22 31.69
CA SER A 171 -3.24 -4.81 30.35
C SER A 171 -4.42 -5.74 30.06
N THR A 172 -4.66 -6.00 28.78
CA THR A 172 -5.64 -6.99 28.30
C THR A 172 -5.45 -8.35 28.98
N LYS A 173 -6.56 -8.97 29.40
CA LYS A 173 -6.59 -10.36 29.87
C LYS A 173 -6.82 -11.30 28.69
N GLN A 174 -6.30 -12.52 28.79
CA GLN A 174 -6.42 -13.52 27.74
C GLN A 174 -6.71 -14.91 28.31
N GLN A 175 -7.39 -15.71 27.50
CA GLN A 175 -7.63 -17.12 27.72
C GLN A 175 -7.43 -17.88 26.40
N ALA A 176 -6.73 -19.01 26.47
CA ALA A 176 -6.45 -19.83 25.28
C ALA A 176 -7.65 -20.68 24.85
N THR A 177 -8.50 -21.08 25.80
CA THR A 177 -9.69 -21.90 25.52
C THR A 177 -10.85 -21.50 26.45
N PRO A 178 -11.94 -20.89 25.93
CA PRO A 178 -12.09 -20.40 24.56
C PRO A 178 -11.08 -19.29 24.25
N THR A 179 -10.79 -19.11 22.96
CA THR A 179 -9.84 -18.14 22.42
C THR A 179 -10.39 -16.72 22.54
N GLU A 180 -10.21 -16.10 23.71
CA GLU A 180 -10.81 -14.81 24.04
C GLU A 180 -9.85 -13.91 24.80
N SER A 181 -10.00 -12.62 24.57
CA SER A 181 -9.38 -11.56 25.34
C SER A 181 -10.45 -10.60 25.87
N TRP A 182 -10.16 -9.93 26.97
CA TRP A 182 -11.09 -8.92 27.50
C TRP A 182 -10.40 -7.79 28.26
N ILE A 183 -11.13 -6.69 28.38
CA ILE A 183 -10.85 -5.58 29.29
C ILE A 183 -12.08 -5.27 30.14
N ILE A 184 -11.86 -4.57 31.25
CA ILE A 184 -12.91 -3.89 32.00
C ILE A 184 -12.86 -2.42 31.60
N ALA A 185 -13.92 -1.94 30.96
CA ALA A 185 -14.11 -0.54 30.58
C ALA A 185 -14.54 0.29 31.79
N VAL A 186 -14.45 1.61 31.67
CA VAL A 186 -15.14 2.54 32.57
C VAL A 186 -16.64 2.44 32.26
N GLN A 187 -17.49 2.35 33.28
CA GLN A 187 -18.92 2.08 33.11
C GLN A 187 -19.59 3.15 32.24
N GLU A 188 -19.27 4.41 32.51
CA GLU A 188 -19.81 5.59 31.82
C GLU A 188 -19.38 5.66 30.34
N ASP A 189 -18.21 5.09 30.00
CA ASP A 189 -17.76 5.03 28.61
C ASP A 189 -18.67 4.14 27.75
N LEU A 190 -19.32 3.15 28.36
CA LEU A 190 -20.21 2.22 27.66
C LEU A 190 -21.58 2.84 27.36
N ASP A 191 -21.98 3.93 27.98
CA ASP A 191 -23.31 4.54 27.78
C ASP A 191 -23.53 5.00 26.33
N LYS A 192 -22.45 5.29 25.59
CA LYS A 192 -22.48 5.68 24.16
C LYS A 192 -22.18 4.53 23.21
N VAL A 193 -21.87 3.35 23.73
CA VAL A 193 -21.67 2.15 22.93
C VAL A 193 -23.04 1.50 22.71
N PRO A 194 -23.42 1.12 21.48
CA PRO A 194 -24.69 0.43 21.22
C PRO A 194 -24.79 -0.94 21.93
N ASP A 195 -26.01 -1.37 22.21
CA ASP A 195 -26.27 -2.70 22.78
C ASP A 195 -25.98 -3.84 21.80
N ASP A 196 -26.19 -3.60 20.50
CA ASP A 196 -25.73 -4.46 19.44
C ASP A 196 -24.27 -4.15 19.09
N PHE A 197 -23.38 -5.13 19.25
CA PHE A 197 -22.00 -4.93 18.80
C PHE A 197 -21.82 -5.23 17.31
N GLY A 198 -22.72 -5.99 16.66
CA GLY A 198 -22.66 -6.25 15.22
C GLY A 198 -21.27 -6.66 14.72
N THR A 199 -20.68 -5.87 13.81
CA THR A 199 -19.33 -6.06 13.25
C THR A 199 -18.22 -5.30 14.00
N MET A 200 -18.53 -4.76 15.17
CA MET A 200 -17.66 -3.84 15.89
C MET A 200 -16.27 -4.41 16.15
N LYS A 201 -15.28 -3.55 15.93
CA LYS A 201 -13.88 -3.82 16.21
C LYS A 201 -13.42 -3.02 17.41
N ILE A 202 -12.60 -3.64 18.24
CA ILE A 202 -11.81 -2.94 19.24
C ILE A 202 -10.40 -2.74 18.69
N ASN A 203 -9.97 -1.48 18.64
CA ASN A 203 -8.59 -1.10 18.40
C ASN A 203 -7.93 -0.87 19.76
N ILE A 204 -7.05 -1.77 20.20
CA ILE A 204 -6.52 -1.78 21.57
C ILE A 204 -4.99 -1.81 21.59
N PHE A 205 -4.39 -0.98 22.43
CA PHE A 205 -2.97 -1.00 22.79
C PHE A 205 -2.84 -1.77 24.10
N PRO A 206 -2.51 -3.06 24.04
CA PRO A 206 -2.96 -3.98 25.07
C PRO A 206 -1.98 -4.09 26.25
N TRP A 207 -0.78 -3.50 26.13
CA TRP A 207 0.23 -3.38 27.21
C TRP A 207 0.19 -2.04 27.97
N GLY A 208 -0.80 -1.19 27.69
CA GLY A 208 -1.08 0.05 28.42
C GLY A 208 -0.09 1.19 28.19
N LYS A 209 1.14 1.11 28.73
CA LYS A 209 2.20 2.12 28.52
C LYS A 209 2.91 1.90 27.18
N CYS A 210 3.12 0.64 26.82
CA CYS A 210 3.89 0.23 25.67
C CYS A 210 2.97 0.19 24.44
N ASP A 211 2.79 1.35 23.81
CA ASP A 211 1.96 1.55 22.61
C ASP A 211 2.60 1.04 21.31
N TRP A 212 3.50 0.07 21.42
CA TRP A 212 4.28 -0.48 20.30
C TRP A 212 3.41 -1.25 19.31
N HIS A 213 2.26 -1.74 19.77
CA HIS A 213 1.35 -2.56 18.98
C HIS A 213 -0.09 -2.15 19.30
N ARG A 214 -0.90 -1.96 18.25
CA ARG A 214 -2.36 -1.96 18.41
C ARG A 214 -2.97 -3.19 17.78
N TRP A 215 -3.84 -3.87 18.49
CA TRP A 215 -4.63 -4.95 17.94
C TRP A 215 -5.94 -4.42 17.40
N ILE A 216 -6.39 -4.96 16.28
CA ILE A 216 -7.71 -4.73 15.72
C ILE A 216 -8.46 -6.05 15.78
N CYS A 217 -9.28 -6.22 16.81
CA CYS A 217 -9.97 -7.49 17.12
C CYS A 217 -11.48 -7.34 16.97
N SER A 218 -12.18 -8.41 16.57
CA SER A 218 -13.65 -8.46 16.62
C SER A 218 -14.14 -8.50 18.05
N VAL A 219 -15.05 -7.58 18.42
CA VAL A 219 -15.81 -7.67 19.67
C VAL A 219 -16.77 -8.85 19.58
N THR A 220 -16.83 -9.66 20.63
CA THR A 220 -17.68 -10.86 20.69
C THR A 220 -18.73 -10.80 21.79
N ALA A 221 -18.54 -9.95 22.81
CA ALA A 221 -19.55 -9.67 23.83
C ALA A 221 -19.27 -8.36 24.56
N ILE A 222 -20.33 -7.70 25.02
CA ILE A 222 -20.27 -6.57 25.95
C ILE A 222 -21.21 -6.87 27.13
N ASP A 223 -20.64 -7.08 28.31
CA ASP A 223 -21.39 -7.24 29.56
C ASP A 223 -21.37 -5.92 30.34
N ARG A 224 -22.49 -5.21 30.30
CA ARG A 224 -22.65 -3.91 30.97
C ARG A 224 -22.72 -4.02 32.49
N SER A 225 -23.09 -5.17 33.06
CA SER A 225 -23.16 -5.33 34.52
C SER A 225 -21.76 -5.37 35.16
N THR A 226 -20.76 -5.78 34.38
CA THR A 226 -19.35 -5.85 34.80
C THR A 226 -18.42 -4.94 34.00
N ALA A 227 -18.99 -4.09 33.13
CA ALA A 227 -18.28 -3.29 32.13
C ALA A 227 -17.26 -4.07 31.29
N LYS A 228 -17.49 -5.37 31.05
CA LYS A 228 -16.55 -6.24 30.36
C LYS A 228 -16.77 -6.21 28.85
N ILE A 229 -15.73 -5.85 28.10
CA ILE A 229 -15.69 -6.01 26.64
C ILE A 229 -14.83 -7.24 26.32
N THR A 230 -15.45 -8.25 25.70
CA THR A 230 -14.78 -9.48 25.23
C THR A 230 -14.56 -9.39 23.73
N PHE A 231 -13.40 -9.85 23.27
CA PHE A 231 -13.02 -9.86 21.86
C PHE A 231 -12.20 -11.10 21.51
N ASN A 232 -12.29 -11.52 20.24
CA ASN A 232 -11.58 -12.70 19.75
C ASN A 232 -10.06 -12.48 19.83
N ASN A 233 -9.34 -13.50 20.32
CA ASN A 233 -7.89 -13.48 20.34
C ASN A 233 -7.15 -14.15 19.19
N ASP A 234 -7.88 -14.63 18.18
CA ASP A 234 -7.34 -15.24 16.96
C ASP A 234 -6.26 -16.31 17.26
N ARG A 235 -6.43 -17.04 18.37
CA ARG A 235 -5.52 -18.09 18.88
C ARG A 235 -4.13 -17.60 19.30
N ASP A 236 -3.96 -16.30 19.48
CA ASP A 236 -2.73 -15.72 20.00
C ASP A 236 -2.76 -15.72 21.54
N ASP A 237 -1.77 -16.38 22.13
CA ASP A 237 -1.54 -16.55 23.55
C ASP A 237 -0.35 -15.75 24.08
N THR A 238 0.11 -14.74 23.31
CA THR A 238 1.24 -13.88 23.69
C THR A 238 1.07 -13.36 25.13
N PRO A 239 2.03 -13.67 26.04
CA PRO A 239 1.90 -13.28 27.44
C PRO A 239 1.77 -11.77 27.64
N MET A 240 0.68 -11.35 28.29
CA MET A 240 0.41 -9.95 28.62
C MET A 240 1.10 -9.50 29.89
N VAL A 241 2.43 -9.69 29.94
CA VAL A 241 3.27 -9.22 31.03
C VAL A 241 3.68 -7.77 30.75
N PRO A 242 3.60 -6.85 31.73
CA PRO A 242 4.24 -5.54 31.60
C PRO A 242 5.71 -5.75 31.23
N SER A 243 6.13 -5.26 30.08
CA SER A 243 7.51 -5.40 29.63
C SER A 243 8.45 -4.79 30.69
N TYR A 244 9.59 -5.43 30.95
CA TYR A 244 10.71 -4.89 31.74
C TYR A 244 10.41 -4.46 33.19
N GLY A 245 9.64 -5.25 33.97
CA GLY A 245 9.55 -5.06 35.42
C GLY A 245 8.92 -3.74 35.87
N GLU A 246 8.11 -3.12 34.99
CA GLU A 246 7.53 -1.80 35.24
C GLU A 246 6.38 -1.79 36.28
N PRO A 247 6.16 -0.66 36.98
CA PRO A 247 5.28 -0.61 38.15
C PRO A 247 3.80 -0.90 37.83
N LYS A 248 3.13 -1.60 38.74
CA LYS A 248 1.67 -1.77 38.77
C LYS A 248 0.99 -0.45 39.18
N GLY A 249 0.34 0.25 38.25
CA GLY A 249 -0.40 1.50 38.49
C GLY A 249 -1.07 2.04 37.21
N ASP A 250 -1.67 3.24 37.24
CA ASP A 250 -2.44 3.86 36.13
C ASP A 250 -1.76 3.87 34.75
N ARG A 251 -0.43 3.75 34.72
CA ARG A 251 0.35 3.63 33.49
C ARG A 251 0.23 2.26 32.80
N ALA A 252 -0.40 1.26 33.43
CA ALA A 252 -0.57 -0.08 32.88
C ALA A 252 -1.94 -0.31 32.21
N ARG A 253 -2.84 0.69 32.16
CA ARG A 253 -4.20 0.53 31.61
C ARG A 253 -4.16 0.47 30.08
N ALA A 254 -4.77 -0.56 29.50
CA ALA A 254 -4.93 -0.67 28.05
C ALA A 254 -5.71 0.54 27.50
N ARG A 255 -5.19 1.14 26.44
CA ARG A 255 -5.83 2.25 25.72
C ARG A 255 -6.56 1.68 24.52
N TYR A 256 -7.78 2.14 24.24
CA TYR A 256 -8.56 1.58 23.16
C TYR A 256 -9.58 2.57 22.57
N PHE A 257 -10.14 2.19 21.43
CA PHE A 257 -11.31 2.81 20.83
C PHE A 257 -12.07 1.74 20.03
N LEU A 258 -13.34 2.01 19.73
CA LEU A 258 -14.23 1.11 19.01
C LEU A 258 -14.46 1.63 17.59
N GLU A 259 -14.55 0.76 16.61
CA GLU A 259 -14.83 1.07 15.19
C GLU A 259 -15.87 0.09 14.61
N GLU A 260 -16.26 0.32 13.35
CA GLU A 260 -17.03 -0.61 12.53
C GLU A 260 -18.45 -0.89 13.07
N HIS A 261 -19.09 0.19 13.56
CA HIS A 261 -20.53 0.20 13.88
C HIS A 261 -21.22 1.44 13.29
N ARG A 262 -22.43 1.28 12.75
CA ARG A 262 -23.20 2.38 12.12
C ARG A 262 -23.47 3.55 13.05
N ALA A 263 -23.66 3.28 14.34
CA ALA A 263 -23.94 4.29 15.36
C ALA A 263 -22.77 5.23 15.63
N PHE A 264 -21.53 4.83 15.28
CA PHE A 264 -20.35 5.70 15.42
C PHE A 264 -20.14 6.62 14.22
N LEU A 265 -20.98 6.55 13.18
CA LEU A 265 -20.90 7.43 12.03
C LEU A 265 -21.67 8.72 12.34
N ASP A 266 -20.98 9.69 12.93
CA ASP A 266 -21.61 10.92 13.43
C ASP A 266 -20.76 12.20 13.23
N ALA A 267 -19.53 12.10 12.72
CA ALA A 267 -18.65 13.25 12.48
C ALA A 267 -18.26 13.43 10.99
N PRO A 268 -17.96 14.67 10.54
CA PRO A 268 -17.45 14.92 9.20
C PRO A 268 -16.14 14.19 8.89
N GLY A 269 -16.04 13.61 7.70
CA GLY A 269 -14.88 12.83 7.26
C GLY A 269 -14.86 11.40 7.81
N GLU A 270 -16.00 10.88 8.25
CA GLU A 270 -16.15 9.50 8.69
C GLU A 270 -16.86 8.63 7.66
N PHE A 271 -16.51 7.34 7.62
CA PHE A 271 -17.20 6.34 6.83
C PHE A 271 -17.45 5.05 7.63
N TYR A 272 -18.48 4.32 7.25
CA TYR A 272 -18.83 3.01 7.79
C TYR A 272 -19.23 2.07 6.64
N PHE A 273 -18.64 0.89 6.57
CA PHE A 273 -19.01 -0.13 5.59
C PHE A 273 -19.77 -1.26 6.29
N ASP A 274 -21.03 -1.42 5.92
CA ASP A 274 -21.83 -2.56 6.32
C ASP A 274 -21.44 -3.77 5.46
N THR A 275 -20.74 -4.73 6.07
CA THR A 275 -20.26 -5.93 5.36
C THR A 275 -21.36 -6.96 5.09
N THR A 276 -22.50 -6.86 5.77
CA THR A 276 -23.68 -7.71 5.58
C THR A 276 -24.53 -7.19 4.42
N GLU A 277 -24.87 -5.91 4.44
CA GLU A 277 -25.67 -5.29 3.38
C GLU A 277 -24.84 -4.90 2.14
N LYS A 278 -23.51 -4.89 2.26
CA LYS A 278 -22.58 -4.41 1.23
C LYS A 278 -22.82 -2.94 0.88
N VAL A 279 -23.03 -2.10 1.90
CA VAL A 279 -23.33 -0.68 1.76
C VAL A 279 -22.26 0.16 2.45
N LEU A 280 -21.67 1.11 1.72
CA LEU A 280 -20.77 2.10 2.29
C LEU A 280 -21.56 3.37 2.62
N TYR A 281 -21.47 3.79 3.87
CA TYR A 281 -21.99 5.05 4.39
C TYR A 281 -20.86 6.05 4.59
N LEU A 282 -21.11 7.33 4.30
CA LEU A 282 -20.11 8.40 4.34
C LEU A 282 -20.72 9.70 4.86
N ILE A 283 -20.01 10.38 5.75
CA ILE A 283 -20.18 11.81 6.02
C ILE A 283 -18.95 12.51 5.42
N PRO A 284 -19.09 13.24 4.30
CA PRO A 284 -17.94 13.91 3.68
C PRO A 284 -17.35 14.99 4.59
N GLN A 285 -16.07 15.34 4.40
CA GLN A 285 -15.45 16.41 5.21
C GLN A 285 -16.09 17.78 4.96
N SER A 286 -16.53 18.00 3.72
CA SER A 286 -17.22 19.22 3.30
C SER A 286 -18.71 18.94 3.08
N LYS A 287 -19.53 19.99 2.95
CA LYS A 287 -20.95 19.85 2.58
C LYS A 287 -21.18 19.55 1.09
N ALA A 288 -20.12 19.27 0.33
CA ALA A 288 -20.23 18.98 -1.10
C ALA A 288 -20.84 17.59 -1.33
N HIS A 289 -21.54 17.45 -2.46
CA HIS A 289 -22.05 16.16 -2.90
C HIS A 289 -20.88 15.17 -3.14
N PRO A 290 -20.92 13.93 -2.64
CA PRO A 290 -19.81 12.98 -2.76
C PRO A 290 -19.35 12.72 -4.21
N ASP A 291 -20.27 12.68 -5.19
CA ASP A 291 -19.90 12.54 -6.61
C ASP A 291 -18.97 13.65 -7.15
N LYS A 292 -19.02 14.84 -6.54
CA LYS A 292 -18.12 15.97 -6.88
C LYS A 292 -16.78 15.86 -6.16
N LEU A 293 -16.68 15.00 -5.15
CA LEU A 293 -15.46 14.71 -4.41
C LEU A 293 -14.77 13.51 -5.07
N SER A 294 -13.44 13.46 -4.98
CA SER A 294 -12.71 12.26 -5.37
C SER A 294 -12.72 11.26 -4.22
N ILE A 295 -13.82 10.50 -4.09
CA ILE A 295 -13.91 9.40 -3.12
C ILE A 295 -13.30 8.14 -3.75
N VAL A 296 -12.20 7.65 -3.19
CA VAL A 296 -11.45 6.50 -3.71
C VAL A 296 -11.38 5.39 -2.68
N LEU A 297 -11.80 4.19 -3.09
CA LEU A 297 -11.71 2.95 -2.34
C LEU A 297 -10.58 2.08 -2.92
N PRO A 298 -9.52 1.73 -2.16
CA PRO A 298 -8.53 0.77 -2.62
C PRO A 298 -9.14 -0.61 -2.85
N VAL A 299 -8.81 -1.23 -3.98
CA VAL A 299 -9.31 -2.56 -4.38
C VAL A 299 -8.20 -3.56 -4.68
N LEU A 300 -6.97 -3.09 -4.93
CA LEU A 300 -5.80 -3.94 -5.12
C LEU A 300 -4.99 -4.08 -3.84
N ASP A 301 -4.37 -5.24 -3.64
CA ASP A 301 -3.42 -5.47 -2.56
C ASP A 301 -2.02 -4.93 -2.92
N ASP A 302 -1.59 -5.13 -4.18
CA ASP A 302 -0.32 -4.63 -4.72
C ASP A 302 -0.53 -3.80 -6.00
N ILE A 303 0.36 -2.84 -6.28
CA ILE A 303 0.32 -2.05 -7.54
C ILE A 303 1.28 -2.64 -8.57
N ILE A 304 2.53 -2.86 -8.17
CA ILE A 304 3.53 -3.57 -8.97
C ILE A 304 4.22 -4.67 -8.16
N ARG A 305 4.50 -5.79 -8.81
CA ARG A 305 5.21 -6.93 -8.23
C ARG A 305 6.45 -7.25 -9.06
N PHE A 306 7.57 -7.45 -8.41
CA PHE A 306 8.77 -8.06 -9.00
C PHE A 306 8.90 -9.47 -8.40
N GLU A 307 8.68 -10.50 -9.21
CA GLU A 307 8.58 -11.88 -8.73
C GLU A 307 9.37 -12.84 -9.62
N GLY A 308 10.58 -13.17 -9.18
CA GLY A 308 11.37 -14.24 -9.78
C GLY A 308 10.74 -15.60 -9.50
N SER A 309 10.73 -16.49 -10.50
CA SER A 309 10.13 -17.82 -10.41
C SER A 309 10.79 -18.73 -9.37
N SER A 310 12.04 -18.46 -8.98
CA SER A 310 12.73 -19.16 -7.89
C SER A 310 13.86 -18.32 -7.30
N MET A 311 14.49 -18.79 -6.21
CA MET A 311 15.68 -18.17 -5.61
C MET A 311 16.93 -18.21 -6.51
N THR A 312 16.86 -18.91 -7.65
CA THR A 312 17.92 -18.96 -8.66
C THR A 312 17.50 -18.40 -10.01
N SER A 313 16.22 -18.04 -10.17
CA SER A 313 15.64 -17.47 -11.38
C SER A 313 14.99 -16.14 -10.97
N LEU A 314 15.85 -15.15 -10.75
CA LEU A 314 15.47 -13.85 -10.21
C LEU A 314 14.91 -12.96 -11.33
N VAL A 315 14.00 -12.05 -10.97
CA VAL A 315 13.69 -10.89 -11.82
C VAL A 315 14.75 -9.81 -11.62
N HIS A 316 15.32 -9.25 -12.69
CA HIS A 316 16.46 -8.34 -12.54
C HIS A 316 16.62 -7.27 -13.62
N ASP A 317 17.46 -6.27 -13.33
CA ASP A 317 17.86 -5.22 -14.29
C ASP A 317 16.70 -4.37 -14.85
N ILE A 318 15.72 -4.09 -13.98
CA ILE A 318 14.58 -3.20 -14.26
C ILE A 318 14.71 -1.92 -13.41
N GLU A 319 14.55 -0.77 -14.04
CA GLU A 319 14.50 0.54 -13.39
C GLU A 319 13.14 1.22 -13.61
N ILE A 320 12.54 1.67 -12.52
CA ILE A 320 11.34 2.50 -12.52
C ILE A 320 11.74 3.91 -12.10
N ASP A 321 11.48 4.91 -12.96
CA ASP A 321 11.86 6.31 -12.73
C ASP A 321 10.66 7.27 -12.81
N GLY A 322 10.36 7.94 -11.71
CA GLY A 322 9.39 9.03 -11.69
C GLY A 322 7.91 8.62 -11.73
N LEU A 323 7.58 7.33 -11.68
CA LEU A 323 6.18 6.87 -11.57
C LEU A 323 5.60 7.12 -10.16
N ALA A 324 4.29 7.30 -10.07
CA ALA A 324 3.58 7.28 -8.79
C ALA A 324 2.81 5.97 -8.60
N PHE A 325 2.73 5.49 -7.36
CA PHE A 325 1.93 4.34 -6.96
C PHE A 325 1.00 4.76 -5.84
N GLU A 326 -0.31 4.61 -6.02
CA GLU A 326 -1.29 4.98 -5.01
C GLU A 326 -2.37 3.92 -4.80
N TYR A 327 -2.89 3.87 -3.57
CA TYR A 327 -4.06 3.09 -3.15
C TYR A 327 -3.88 1.57 -3.19
N SER A 328 -3.40 1.01 -2.09
CA SER A 328 -3.52 -0.43 -1.80
C SER A 328 -4.46 -0.69 -0.62
N LYS A 329 -5.02 -1.89 -0.56
CA LYS A 329 -5.89 -2.35 0.52
C LYS A 329 -5.13 -2.42 1.84
N ALA A 330 -5.85 -2.12 2.92
CA ALA A 330 -5.43 -2.51 4.26
C ALA A 330 -6.07 -3.87 4.60
N ILE A 331 -5.63 -4.48 5.70
CA ILE A 331 -6.19 -5.75 6.18
C ILE A 331 -6.77 -5.60 7.59
N SER A 332 -7.67 -6.51 7.97
CA SER A 332 -8.18 -6.69 9.34
C SER A 332 -8.74 -8.12 9.49
N PRO A 333 -8.62 -8.79 10.65
CA PRO A 333 -8.00 -8.33 11.89
C PRO A 333 -6.47 -8.19 11.76
N THR A 334 -5.87 -7.36 12.62
CA THR A 334 -4.41 -7.23 12.72
C THR A 334 -3.99 -7.32 14.18
N ARG A 335 -3.12 -8.30 14.49
CA ARG A 335 -2.49 -8.43 15.83
C ARG A 335 -1.02 -8.01 15.82
N PHE A 336 -0.29 -8.37 14.77
CA PHE A 336 1.08 -7.90 14.55
C PHE A 336 1.14 -6.98 13.33
N TRP A 337 1.97 -5.95 13.45
CA TRP A 337 2.06 -4.87 12.46
C TRP A 337 3.11 -5.19 11.41
N TRP A 338 4.00 -6.15 11.65
CA TRP A 338 5.08 -6.49 10.75
C TRP A 338 4.99 -7.97 10.37
N ALA A 339 5.20 -8.22 9.08
CA ALA A 339 5.49 -9.52 8.49
C ALA A 339 4.45 -10.61 8.80
N GLN A 340 3.16 -10.35 8.54
CA GLN A 340 2.19 -11.45 8.47
C GLN A 340 2.67 -12.48 7.45
N GLU A 341 2.67 -13.74 7.89
CA GLU A 341 3.31 -14.85 7.17
C GLU A 341 4.72 -14.48 6.68
N TRP A 342 5.48 -13.80 7.54
CA TRP A 342 6.86 -13.38 7.28
C TRP A 342 6.99 -12.40 6.11
N GLY A 343 5.93 -11.67 5.83
CA GLY A 343 5.91 -10.61 4.84
C GLY A 343 5.26 -11.01 3.51
N TYR A 344 5.03 -12.31 3.27
CA TYR A 344 4.45 -12.78 2.01
C TYR A 344 3.01 -12.31 1.81
N THR A 345 2.26 -12.11 2.89
CA THR A 345 0.87 -11.61 2.86
C THR A 345 0.77 -10.16 3.34
N ASP A 346 1.89 -9.48 3.52
CA ASP A 346 1.91 -8.10 4.01
C ASP A 346 1.53 -7.08 2.93
N HIS A 347 1.70 -7.42 1.66
CA HIS A 347 1.39 -6.58 0.48
C HIS A 347 2.02 -5.18 0.51
N ALA A 348 2.11 -4.54 -0.65
CA ALA A 348 2.73 -3.22 -0.79
C ALA A 348 2.34 -2.52 -2.08
N LEU A 349 2.56 -1.20 -2.14
CA LEU A 349 2.53 -0.51 -3.44
C LEU A 349 3.56 -1.13 -4.40
N VAL A 350 4.77 -1.42 -3.90
CA VAL A 350 5.80 -2.15 -4.63
C VAL A 350 6.21 -3.39 -3.82
N TRP A 351 5.91 -4.57 -4.34
CA TRP A 351 6.25 -5.84 -3.69
C TRP A 351 7.34 -6.57 -4.48
N MET A 352 8.34 -7.11 -3.79
CA MET A 352 9.51 -7.76 -4.41
C MET A 352 9.78 -9.12 -3.75
N ASN A 353 9.97 -10.13 -4.59
CA ASN A 353 10.39 -11.47 -4.19
C ASN A 353 11.28 -12.09 -5.24
N ASN A 354 12.40 -12.67 -4.81
CA ASN A 354 13.37 -13.28 -5.72
C ASN A 354 13.80 -12.29 -6.82
N ALA A 355 14.34 -11.14 -6.42
CA ALA A 355 14.67 -10.04 -7.32
C ALA A 355 16.11 -9.56 -7.15
N GLU A 356 16.71 -9.01 -8.20
CA GLU A 356 18.07 -8.46 -8.13
C GLU A 356 18.19 -7.19 -8.98
N ARG A 357 18.98 -6.20 -8.55
CA ARG A 357 19.25 -4.98 -9.35
C ARG A 357 18.01 -4.18 -9.77
N ILE A 358 16.88 -4.36 -9.07
CA ILE A 358 15.70 -3.51 -9.24
C ILE A 358 16.00 -2.10 -8.70
N THR A 359 15.75 -1.09 -9.53
CA THR A 359 15.94 0.33 -9.17
C THR A 359 14.61 1.06 -9.14
N LEU A 360 14.31 1.75 -8.04
CA LEU A 360 13.23 2.72 -7.95
C LEU A 360 13.85 4.11 -7.77
N ARG A 361 13.61 5.01 -8.71
CA ARG A 361 14.18 6.35 -8.72
C ARG A 361 13.09 7.40 -8.83
N ASN A 362 13.17 8.47 -8.04
CA ASN A 362 12.26 9.61 -8.12
C ASN A 362 10.75 9.24 -8.04
N CYS A 363 10.41 8.05 -7.52
CA CYS A 363 9.03 7.58 -7.49
C CYS A 363 8.26 8.25 -6.35
N HIS A 364 6.94 8.35 -6.49
CA HIS A 364 6.05 8.81 -5.41
C HIS A 364 5.16 7.67 -4.96
N LEU A 365 5.39 7.16 -3.75
CA LEU A 365 4.58 6.10 -3.14
C LEU A 365 3.69 6.73 -2.08
N LYS A 366 2.37 6.64 -2.28
CA LYS A 366 1.42 7.35 -1.43
C LYS A 366 0.18 6.50 -1.15
N ASN A 367 -0.45 6.69 0.00
CA ASN A 367 -1.77 6.13 0.30
C ASN A 367 -1.80 4.59 0.25
N SER A 368 -0.84 3.92 0.88
CA SER A 368 -0.87 2.45 1.04
C SER A 368 -1.73 2.08 2.24
N GLY A 369 -2.56 1.04 2.10
CA GLY A 369 -3.23 0.41 3.23
C GLY A 369 -2.30 -0.42 4.11
N ARG A 370 -1.14 -0.81 3.56
CA ARG A 370 -0.09 -1.60 4.22
C ARG A 370 1.27 -0.91 4.03
N ASN A 371 2.16 -1.49 3.23
CA ASN A 371 3.54 -1.05 3.06
C ASN A 371 3.73 -0.22 1.78
N GLY A 372 4.75 0.63 1.77
CA GLY A 372 5.20 1.29 0.54
C GLY A 372 5.96 0.31 -0.33
N ILE A 373 7.09 -0.18 0.18
CA ILE A 373 7.91 -1.20 -0.46
C ILE A 373 8.03 -2.40 0.47
N MET A 374 7.71 -3.59 -0.03
CA MET A 374 7.87 -4.86 0.68
C MET A 374 8.86 -5.74 -0.07
N ILE A 375 9.91 -6.21 0.59
CA ILE A 375 10.94 -7.07 0.02
C ILE A 375 11.02 -8.34 0.84
N VAL A 376 10.74 -9.48 0.19
CA VAL A 376 10.73 -10.82 0.80
C VAL A 376 11.55 -11.82 0.00
N GLY A 377 12.08 -12.86 0.64
CA GLY A 377 12.83 -13.90 -0.07
C GLY A 377 14.22 -13.44 -0.53
N GLN A 378 14.69 -13.94 -1.68
CA GLN A 378 16.05 -13.69 -2.18
C GLN A 378 16.15 -12.34 -2.88
N ASN A 379 16.89 -11.38 -2.33
CA ASN A 379 16.99 -10.04 -2.89
C ASN A 379 18.40 -9.46 -2.82
N SER A 380 18.87 -8.83 -3.90
CA SER A 380 20.22 -8.26 -3.92
C SER A 380 20.35 -7.02 -4.80
N HIS A 381 21.24 -6.11 -4.38
CA HIS A 381 21.67 -4.97 -5.21
C HIS A 381 20.55 -3.99 -5.62
N HIS A 382 19.49 -3.85 -4.82
CA HIS A 382 18.43 -2.88 -5.09
C HIS A 382 18.88 -1.45 -4.79
N LEU A 383 18.33 -0.50 -5.56
CA LEU A 383 18.51 0.93 -5.32
C LEU A 383 17.14 1.61 -5.21
N VAL A 384 16.87 2.27 -4.10
CA VAL A 384 15.75 3.20 -3.94
C VAL A 384 16.33 4.58 -3.67
N SER A 385 16.17 5.52 -4.61
CA SER A 385 16.80 6.85 -4.49
C SER A 385 15.88 7.97 -4.98
N GLY A 386 15.81 9.06 -4.22
CA GLY A 386 14.97 10.22 -4.56
C GLY A 386 13.46 9.96 -4.48
N CYS A 387 13.05 8.82 -3.93
CA CYS A 387 11.64 8.47 -3.80
C CYS A 387 10.98 9.23 -2.64
N TRP A 388 9.76 9.71 -2.86
CA TRP A 388 8.91 10.27 -1.82
C TRP A 388 7.92 9.20 -1.36
N ILE A 389 8.00 8.81 -0.08
CA ILE A 389 7.11 7.80 0.51
C ILE A 389 6.32 8.45 1.66
N GLU A 390 4.99 8.44 1.57
CA GLU A 390 4.12 9.09 2.56
C GLU A 390 2.76 8.41 2.74
N GLN A 391 2.15 8.52 3.92
CA GLN A 391 0.78 8.05 4.18
C GLN A 391 0.63 6.52 4.00
N MET A 392 1.57 5.76 4.58
CA MET A 392 1.52 4.30 4.63
C MET A 392 0.68 3.82 5.82
N GLY A 393 0.02 2.67 5.66
CA GLY A 393 -0.75 2.05 6.73
C GLY A 393 0.11 1.36 7.79
N VAL A 394 1.29 0.87 7.38
CA VAL A 394 2.23 0.14 8.22
C VAL A 394 3.63 0.76 8.10
N ASN A 395 4.43 0.36 7.10
CA ASN A 395 5.82 0.80 6.95
C ASN A 395 6.05 1.48 5.60
N GLY A 396 7.04 2.38 5.56
CA GLY A 396 7.57 2.92 4.30
C GLY A 396 8.24 1.83 3.46
N ILE A 397 9.25 1.17 4.05
CA ILE A 397 10.01 0.09 3.43
C ILE A 397 10.12 -1.04 4.46
N THR A 398 9.86 -2.27 4.06
CA THR A 398 10.01 -3.47 4.90
C THR A 398 10.85 -4.51 4.18
N LEU A 399 11.81 -5.06 4.92
CA LEU A 399 12.71 -6.12 4.49
C LEU A 399 12.43 -7.33 5.38
N SER A 400 12.04 -8.45 4.81
CA SER A 400 11.83 -9.69 5.55
C SER A 400 12.50 -10.87 4.85
N ASN A 401 13.57 -11.38 5.47
CA ASN A 401 14.26 -12.58 5.04
C ASN A 401 13.88 -13.81 5.89
N TRP A 402 12.90 -13.67 6.79
CA TRP A 402 12.53 -14.73 7.75
C TRP A 402 11.58 -15.76 7.12
N SER A 403 11.70 -17.02 7.52
CA SER A 403 10.97 -18.16 6.94
C SER A 403 9.56 -18.35 7.50
N ALA A 404 8.58 -18.67 6.64
CA ALA A 404 7.45 -19.51 7.03
C ALA A 404 7.96 -20.90 7.44
N PRO A 405 7.53 -21.49 8.58
CA PRO A 405 8.02 -22.79 9.03
C PRO A 405 7.69 -23.98 8.12
N VAL A 406 6.93 -23.78 7.05
CA VAL A 406 6.46 -24.84 6.16
C VAL A 406 6.41 -24.24 4.77
N MET A 407 7.27 -24.70 3.85
CA MET A 407 6.96 -24.85 2.41
C MET A 407 8.18 -25.36 1.61
N GLU A 408 9.41 -25.39 2.15
CA GLU A 408 10.49 -26.21 1.56
C GLU A 408 11.66 -26.37 2.55
N GLN A 409 11.80 -27.55 3.14
CA GLN A 409 13.05 -27.98 3.80
C GLN A 409 14.01 -28.55 2.74
N SER A 410 14.36 -27.74 1.74
CA SER A 410 15.45 -28.06 0.82
C SER A 410 16.70 -27.27 1.24
N ASP A 411 17.89 -27.73 0.85
CA ASP A 411 19.18 -27.03 1.06
C ASP A 411 19.18 -25.57 0.53
N ASP A 412 18.17 -25.19 -0.24
CA ASP A 412 17.97 -23.87 -0.80
C ASP A 412 17.48 -22.83 0.25
N ALA A 413 16.99 -23.27 1.42
CA ALA A 413 16.68 -22.40 2.56
C ALA A 413 17.91 -21.60 3.06
N ALA A 414 19.12 -22.11 2.81
CA ALA A 414 20.37 -21.44 3.17
C ALA A 414 20.72 -20.24 2.26
N ARG A 415 19.98 -20.02 1.17
CA ARG A 415 20.33 -19.00 0.16
C ARG A 415 19.53 -17.71 0.23
N ARG A 416 18.63 -17.50 1.19
CA ARG A 416 17.80 -16.27 1.28
C ARG A 416 18.55 -15.14 1.96
N TYR A 417 18.94 -14.13 1.18
CA TYR A 417 19.60 -12.94 1.70
C TYR A 417 18.96 -11.67 1.15
N ILE A 418 19.05 -10.59 1.92
CA ILE A 418 18.83 -9.22 1.45
C ILE A 418 20.19 -8.54 1.56
N LEU A 419 20.87 -8.34 0.44
CA LEU A 419 22.25 -7.86 0.41
C LEU A 419 22.38 -6.62 -0.47
N PHE A 420 23.27 -5.71 -0.06
CA PHE A 420 23.70 -4.56 -0.86
C PHE A 420 22.54 -3.68 -1.38
N CYS A 421 21.48 -3.52 -0.60
CA CYS A 421 20.36 -2.63 -0.94
C CYS A 421 20.61 -1.23 -0.37
N PHE A 422 20.52 -0.20 -1.21
CA PHE A 422 20.71 1.21 -0.82
C PHE A 422 19.39 1.97 -0.87
N PHE A 423 19.08 2.70 0.21
CA PHE A 423 17.83 3.45 0.36
C PHE A 423 18.14 4.91 0.72
N GLU A 424 17.86 5.81 -0.21
CA GLU A 424 17.87 7.26 -0.03
C GLU A 424 16.46 7.77 -0.32
N VAL A 425 15.70 8.02 0.73
CA VAL A 425 14.29 8.39 0.64
C VAL A 425 14.05 9.79 1.19
N LEU A 426 13.21 10.54 0.47
CA LEU A 426 12.68 11.80 0.95
C LEU A 426 11.46 11.49 1.80
N THR A 427 11.59 11.68 3.11
CA THR A 427 10.44 11.69 4.00
C THR A 427 10.03 13.13 4.25
N ALA A 428 8.71 13.38 4.26
CA ALA A 428 8.23 14.68 4.70
C ALA A 428 8.60 14.85 6.18
N ARG A 429 9.57 15.71 6.49
CA ARG A 429 9.55 16.44 7.75
C ARG A 429 8.32 17.34 7.65
N ASN A 430 7.25 17.01 8.37
CA ASN A 430 6.26 18.01 8.75
C ASN A 430 6.99 19.02 9.64
N TYR A 431 7.68 19.96 9.03
CA TYR A 431 8.14 21.16 9.72
C TYR A 431 6.91 22.04 9.92
N PHE A 432 6.54 22.14 11.19
CA PHE A 432 5.77 23.23 11.80
C PHE A 432 5.67 24.48 10.93
N THR A 433 4.43 24.82 10.56
CA THR A 433 3.90 26.19 10.57
C THR A 433 2.39 26.12 10.74
#